data_AF-A0A7W0SA11-F1
#
_entry.id   AF-A0A7W0SA11-F1
#
_cell.length_a   1.000
_cell.length_b   1.000
_cell.length_c   1.000
_cell.angle_alpha   90.00
_cell.angle_beta   90.00
_cell.angle_gamma   90.00
#
_symmetry.space_group_name_H-M   'P 1'
#
loop_
_entity.id
_entity.type
_entity.pdbx_description
1 polymer ?
#
loop_
_entity_poly.entity_id
_entity_poly.type
_entity_poly.pdbx_seq_one_letter_code
_entity_poly.pdbx_strand_id
1 'polypeptide(L)'
;VSINVTLIFSLARYRAVVEAYIRGIERLVAAGKDPSGVASVASFFVSRVDSEADPRLEELGSAKLQGKLAIANAKLAYAHYLEEFAGPRWEFLAAKGATKQRCLWASTSTKNPAFRDVLYVEELIGPETVNTMPLETLRAFGDHGETKETLTKGLNKARKLLEELDAAGVDYDDVVETLEAEGVQKFADSFEELLDGIRAKRSELAAA
;
A
#
# COMPACT_ATOMS: atom_id res chain seq x y z
N VAL A 1 -19.60 -5.08 -7.84
CA VAL A 1 -19.13 -3.86 -7.14
C VAL A 1 -17.63 -3.80 -7.32
N SER A 2 -17.10 -2.63 -7.68
CA SER A 2 -15.66 -2.40 -7.76
C SER A 2 -15.16 -1.84 -6.44
N ILE A 3 -14.03 -2.33 -5.94
CA ILE A 3 -13.57 -2.08 -4.56
C ILE A 3 -12.15 -1.54 -4.57
N ASN A 4 -11.93 -0.42 -3.88
CA ASN A 4 -10.61 -0.04 -3.40
C ASN A 4 -10.44 -0.59 -1.98
N VAL A 5 -9.56 -1.57 -1.82
CA VAL A 5 -9.22 -2.12 -0.49
C VAL A 5 -8.10 -1.26 0.09
N THR A 6 -8.32 -0.65 1.26
CA THR A 6 -7.37 0.29 1.90
C THR A 6 -6.79 -0.26 3.20
N LEU A 7 -5.89 0.52 3.82
CA LEU A 7 -5.19 0.19 5.07
C LEU A 7 -4.44 -1.14 5.02
N ILE A 8 -3.70 -1.38 3.94
CA ILE A 8 -2.84 -2.55 3.80
C ILE A 8 -1.41 -2.13 4.13
N PHE A 9 -0.85 -2.66 5.22
CA PHE A 9 0.51 -2.38 5.67
C PHE A 9 1.44 -3.59 5.59
N SER A 10 0.90 -4.79 5.75
CA SER A 10 1.68 -6.02 5.81
C SER A 10 1.54 -6.89 4.56
N LEU A 11 2.58 -7.69 4.30
CA LEU A 11 2.53 -8.74 3.27
C LEU A 11 1.44 -9.77 3.58
N ALA A 12 1.29 -10.15 4.85
CA ALA A 12 0.25 -11.09 5.28
C ALA A 12 -1.16 -10.57 4.97
N ARG A 13 -1.44 -9.30 5.30
CA ARG A 13 -2.71 -8.65 4.97
C ARG A 13 -2.92 -8.55 3.47
N TYR A 14 -1.89 -8.20 2.72
CA TYR A 14 -1.96 -8.13 1.26
C TYR A 14 -2.32 -9.49 0.63
N ARG A 15 -1.66 -10.58 1.06
CA ARG A 15 -1.98 -11.96 0.62
C ARG A 15 -3.44 -12.30 0.87
N ALA A 16 -3.95 -11.98 2.08
CA ALA A 16 -5.34 -12.21 2.43
C ALA A 16 -6.32 -11.40 1.56
N VAL A 17 -5.97 -10.16 1.20
CA VAL A 17 -6.77 -9.29 0.33
C VAL A 17 -6.83 -9.84 -1.10
N VAL A 18 -5.70 -10.26 -1.66
CA VAL A 18 -5.63 -10.84 -3.01
C VAL A 18 -6.41 -12.16 -3.07
N GLU A 19 -6.24 -13.03 -2.08
CA GLU A 19 -7.00 -14.28 -2.01
C GLU A 19 -8.52 -14.02 -1.90
N ALA A 20 -8.94 -13.04 -1.09
CA ALA A 20 -10.34 -12.65 -0.99
C ALA A 20 -10.89 -12.12 -2.32
N TYR A 21 -10.10 -11.36 -3.07
CA TYR A 21 -10.46 -10.87 -4.39
C TYR A 21 -10.68 -12.03 -5.37
N ILE A 22 -9.70 -12.93 -5.50
CA ILE A 22 -9.76 -14.08 -6.41
C ILE A 22 -10.98 -14.95 -6.07
N ARG A 23 -11.20 -15.28 -4.80
CA ARG A 23 -12.40 -16.03 -4.36
C ARG A 23 -13.71 -15.32 -4.66
N GLY A 24 -13.72 -13.99 -4.58
CA GLY A 24 -14.88 -13.18 -4.95
C GLY A 24 -15.22 -13.34 -6.44
N ILE A 25 -14.21 -13.29 -7.31
CA ILE A 25 -14.36 -13.50 -8.75
C ILE A 25 -14.75 -14.94 -9.08
N GLU A 26 -14.14 -15.94 -8.42
CA GLU A 26 -14.50 -17.35 -8.58
C GLU A 26 -15.98 -17.60 -8.30
N ARG A 27 -16.51 -17.04 -7.20
CA ARG A 27 -17.94 -17.14 -6.86
C ARG A 27 -18.84 -16.46 -7.89
N LEU A 28 -18.39 -15.33 -8.43
CA LEU A 28 -19.13 -14.60 -9.46
C LEU A 28 -19.24 -15.42 -10.75
N VAL A 29 -18.12 -15.98 -11.21
CA VAL A 29 -18.05 -16.85 -12.39
C VAL A 29 -18.84 -18.13 -12.19
N ALA A 30 -18.74 -18.76 -11.02
CA ALA A 30 -19.49 -19.98 -10.68
C ALA A 30 -21.02 -19.74 -10.67
N ALA A 31 -21.46 -18.52 -10.35
CA ALA A 31 -22.85 -18.11 -10.42
C ALA A 31 -23.31 -17.72 -11.85
N GLY A 32 -22.47 -17.92 -12.87
CA GLY A 32 -22.77 -17.60 -14.27
C GLY A 32 -22.80 -16.09 -14.57
N LYS A 33 -22.23 -15.25 -13.70
CA LYS A 33 -22.21 -13.79 -13.88
C LYS A 33 -20.92 -13.34 -14.56
N ASP A 34 -21.00 -12.21 -15.27
CA ASP A 34 -19.88 -11.60 -15.98
C ASP A 34 -18.93 -10.85 -15.02
N PRO A 35 -17.63 -11.23 -14.93
CA PRO A 35 -16.64 -10.53 -14.11
C PRO A 35 -16.03 -9.28 -14.78
N SER A 36 -16.29 -9.01 -16.06
CA SER A 36 -15.62 -7.93 -16.82
C SER A 36 -15.84 -6.53 -16.25
N GLY A 37 -16.98 -6.31 -15.59
CA GLY A 37 -17.31 -5.06 -14.92
C GLY A 37 -16.72 -4.89 -13.51
N VAL A 38 -15.98 -5.88 -13.00
CA VAL A 38 -15.41 -5.84 -11.63
C VAL A 38 -13.96 -5.38 -11.69
N ALA A 39 -13.72 -4.15 -11.22
CA ALA A 39 -12.38 -3.60 -11.04
C ALA A 39 -12.02 -3.55 -9.55
N SER A 40 -10.74 -3.70 -9.23
CA SER A 40 -10.26 -3.51 -7.86
C SER A 40 -8.83 -3.01 -7.83
N VAL A 41 -8.50 -2.32 -6.74
CA VAL A 41 -7.14 -1.95 -6.36
C VAL A 41 -6.92 -2.31 -4.89
N ALA A 42 -5.67 -2.64 -4.56
CA ALA A 42 -5.23 -2.88 -3.20
C ALA A 42 -4.28 -1.75 -2.78
N SER A 43 -4.79 -0.78 -2.02
CA SER A 43 -4.06 0.37 -1.50
C SER A 43 -3.11 -0.04 -0.37
N PHE A 44 -1.86 -0.28 -0.77
CA PHE A 44 -0.72 -0.62 0.08
C PHE A 44 0.01 0.65 0.52
N PHE A 45 0.07 0.89 1.83
CA PHE A 45 0.62 2.11 2.41
C PHE A 45 2.14 2.03 2.50
N VAL A 46 2.81 3.07 1.99
CA VAL A 46 4.27 3.09 1.85
C VAL A 46 4.93 3.89 2.97
N SER A 47 4.86 5.23 2.96
CA SER A 47 5.69 6.07 3.83
C SER A 47 5.42 5.92 5.33
N ARG A 48 4.23 5.42 5.71
CA ARG A 48 3.91 5.14 7.12
C ARG A 48 4.81 4.04 7.70
N VAL A 49 5.25 3.10 6.87
CA VAL A 49 6.12 1.99 7.29
C VAL A 49 7.48 2.51 7.74
N ASP A 50 8.14 3.36 6.95
CA ASP A 50 9.41 3.96 7.37
C ASP A 50 9.21 4.96 8.51
N SER A 51 8.08 5.68 8.56
CA SER A 51 7.80 6.62 9.66
C SER A 51 7.70 5.93 11.02
N GLU A 52 7.30 4.66 11.05
CA GLU A 52 7.25 3.84 12.26
C GLU A 52 8.58 3.12 12.54
N ALA A 53 9.22 2.57 11.51
CA ALA A 53 10.44 1.79 11.68
C ALA A 53 11.70 2.63 11.89
N ASP A 54 11.81 3.79 11.23
CA ASP A 54 13.03 4.60 11.25
C ASP A 54 13.39 5.13 12.65
N PRO A 55 12.42 5.58 13.50
CA PRO A 55 12.71 5.94 14.88
C PRO A 55 13.26 4.78 15.71
N ARG A 56 12.67 3.58 15.57
CA ARG A 56 13.13 2.37 16.27
C ARG A 56 14.56 2.01 15.86
N LEU A 57 14.88 2.14 14.58
CA LEU A 57 16.24 1.92 14.06
C LEU A 57 17.25 2.94 14.57
N GLU A 58 16.85 4.20 14.76
CA GLU A 58 17.71 5.24 15.35
C GLU A 58 18.09 4.88 16.79
N GLU A 59 17.10 4.53 17.61
CA GLU A 59 17.28 4.15 19.02
C GLU A 59 18.20 2.94 19.18
N LEU A 60 18.14 2.00 18.23
CA LEU A 60 18.96 0.79 18.20
C LEU A 60 20.33 1.00 17.53
N GLY A 61 20.69 2.24 17.16
CA GLY A 61 21.98 2.56 16.52
C GLY A 61 22.14 1.99 15.11
N SER A 62 21.03 1.70 14.43
CA SER A 62 20.94 1.04 13.12
C SER A 62 20.45 1.98 12.00
N ALA A 63 20.71 3.28 12.13
CA ALA A 63 20.32 4.34 11.18
C ALA A 63 20.63 4.03 9.70
N LYS A 64 21.67 3.22 9.42
CA LYS A 64 22.01 2.75 8.06
C LYS A 64 20.88 1.98 7.36
N LEU A 65 19.87 1.49 8.09
CA LEU A 65 18.72 0.75 7.56
C LEU A 65 17.49 1.64 7.32
N GLN A 66 17.51 2.90 7.74
CA GLN A 66 16.37 3.82 7.61
C GLN A 66 15.98 4.08 6.15
N GLY A 67 14.69 4.33 5.91
CA GLY A 67 14.13 4.66 4.59
C GLY A 67 14.13 3.49 3.59
N LYS A 68 14.30 2.25 4.06
CA LYS A 68 14.39 1.05 3.19
C LYS A 68 13.22 0.10 3.33
N LEU A 69 12.59 0.04 4.51
CA LEU A 69 11.60 -0.98 4.82
C LEU A 69 10.35 -0.81 3.96
N ALA A 70 9.83 0.40 3.81
CA ALA A 70 8.63 0.68 3.02
C ALA A 70 8.78 0.22 1.56
N ILE A 71 9.93 0.52 0.94
CA ILE A 71 10.23 0.14 -0.44
C ILE A 71 10.35 -1.38 -0.56
N ALA A 72 11.11 -2.02 0.33
CA ALA A 72 11.25 -3.48 0.33
C ALA A 72 9.89 -4.17 0.50
N ASN A 73 9.07 -3.70 1.43
CA ASN A 73 7.73 -4.21 1.72
C ASN A 73 6.83 -4.10 0.47
N ALA A 74 6.78 -2.95 -0.19
CA ALA A 74 5.99 -2.76 -1.41
C ALA A 74 6.51 -3.60 -2.60
N LYS A 75 7.82 -3.75 -2.77
CA LYS A 75 8.41 -4.63 -3.80
C LYS A 75 8.05 -6.10 -3.58
N LEU A 76 8.03 -6.55 -2.33
CA LEU A 76 7.62 -7.92 -1.98
C LEU A 76 6.11 -8.13 -2.15
N ALA A 77 5.28 -7.11 -1.89
CA ALA A 77 3.87 -7.15 -2.21
C ALA A 77 3.66 -7.30 -3.73
N TYR A 78 4.39 -6.54 -4.55
CA TYR A 78 4.31 -6.69 -6.01
C TYR A 78 4.83 -8.05 -6.51
N ALA A 79 5.86 -8.62 -5.88
CA ALA A 79 6.30 -9.97 -6.22
C ALA A 79 5.16 -10.99 -6.00
N HIS A 80 4.41 -10.87 -4.91
CA HIS A 80 3.23 -11.69 -4.67
C HIS A 80 2.10 -11.45 -5.68
N TYR A 81 1.86 -10.19 -6.08
CA TYR A 81 0.93 -9.86 -7.16
C TYR A 81 1.25 -10.63 -8.46
N LEU A 82 2.53 -10.68 -8.84
CA LEU A 82 2.95 -11.41 -10.04
C LEU A 82 2.71 -12.91 -9.93
N GLU A 83 2.85 -13.48 -8.73
CA GLU A 83 2.61 -14.90 -8.46
C GLU A 83 1.12 -15.26 -8.53
N GLU A 84 0.25 -14.49 -7.85
CA GLU A 84 -1.18 -14.83 -7.73
C GLU A 84 -1.99 -14.57 -9.00
N PHE A 85 -1.60 -13.54 -9.78
CA PHE A 85 -2.27 -13.21 -11.03
C PHE A 85 -1.61 -13.87 -12.24
N ALA A 86 -1.08 -15.08 -12.03
CA ALA A 86 -0.49 -15.95 -13.04
C ALA A 86 -0.96 -17.40 -12.88
N GLY A 87 -0.69 -18.23 -13.89
CA GLY A 87 -0.94 -19.66 -13.86
C GLY A 87 -2.42 -20.05 -14.00
N PRO A 88 -2.72 -21.36 -13.94
CA PRO A 88 -4.00 -21.90 -14.42
C PRO A 88 -5.24 -21.36 -13.70
N ARG A 89 -5.13 -21.09 -12.38
CA ARG A 89 -6.22 -20.55 -11.57
C ARG A 89 -6.64 -19.18 -12.07
N TRP A 90 -5.67 -18.28 -12.26
CA TRP A 90 -5.94 -16.93 -12.74
C TRP A 90 -6.31 -16.91 -14.23
N GLU A 91 -5.59 -17.65 -15.07
CA GLU A 91 -5.82 -17.73 -16.51
C GLU A 91 -7.26 -18.18 -16.84
N PHE A 92 -7.82 -19.11 -16.06
CA PHE A 92 -9.23 -19.50 -16.20
C PHE A 92 -10.18 -18.32 -15.96
N LEU A 93 -9.97 -17.51 -14.92
CA LEU A 93 -10.82 -16.37 -14.60
C LEU A 93 -10.63 -15.22 -15.60
N ALA A 94 -9.39 -14.97 -16.02
CA ALA A 94 -9.06 -13.99 -17.05
C ALA A 94 -9.73 -14.33 -18.38
N ALA A 95 -9.76 -15.62 -18.77
CA ALA A 95 -10.48 -16.08 -19.97
C ALA A 95 -12.01 -15.88 -19.89
N LYS A 96 -12.56 -15.65 -18.68
CA LYS A 96 -13.95 -15.25 -18.45
C LYS A 96 -14.15 -13.74 -18.39
N GLY A 97 -13.10 -12.95 -18.60
CA GLY A 97 -13.13 -11.49 -18.59
C GLY A 97 -12.72 -10.84 -17.26
N ALA A 98 -12.24 -11.59 -16.27
CA ALA A 98 -11.79 -11.00 -15.02
C ALA A 98 -10.57 -10.08 -15.20
N THR A 99 -10.48 -9.02 -14.39
CA THR A 99 -9.36 -8.06 -14.41
C THR A 99 -8.51 -8.23 -13.16
N LYS A 100 -7.18 -8.00 -13.21
CA LYS A 100 -6.34 -8.15 -12.02
C LYS A 100 -6.64 -7.05 -10.99
N GLN A 101 -6.62 -7.38 -9.69
CA GLN A 101 -6.61 -6.37 -8.64
C GLN A 101 -5.21 -5.75 -8.56
N ARG A 102 -5.07 -4.53 -9.11
CA ARG A 102 -3.77 -3.85 -9.21
C ARG A 102 -3.25 -3.43 -7.83
N CYS A 103 -1.94 -3.49 -7.65
CA CYS A 103 -1.29 -2.80 -6.52
C CYS A 103 -1.50 -1.29 -6.67
N LEU A 104 -1.88 -0.63 -5.57
CA LEU A 104 -1.96 0.81 -5.48
C LEU A 104 -1.05 1.29 -4.34
N TRP A 105 -0.06 2.11 -4.65
CA TRP A 105 0.84 2.70 -3.67
C TRP A 105 0.20 3.94 -3.06
N ALA A 106 -0.17 3.84 -1.78
CA ALA A 106 -0.77 4.91 -1.00
C ALA A 106 0.24 5.51 -0.02
N SER A 107 0.02 6.77 0.40
CA SER A 107 0.94 7.48 1.29
C SER A 107 2.38 7.50 0.74
N THR A 108 2.57 8.03 -0.47
CA THR A 108 3.86 8.02 -1.18
C THR A 108 4.63 9.34 -1.06
N SER A 109 4.22 10.25 -0.18
CA SER A 109 5.03 11.40 0.19
C SER A 109 6.10 11.03 1.20
N THR A 110 7.34 11.36 0.88
CA THR A 110 8.48 11.30 1.81
C THR A 110 8.23 12.21 3.01
N LYS A 111 8.52 11.71 4.21
CA LYS A 111 8.33 12.45 5.48
C LYS A 111 9.64 12.96 6.08
N ASN A 112 10.74 12.28 5.79
CA ASN A 112 12.06 12.65 6.25
C ASN A 112 12.75 13.57 5.22
N PRO A 113 13.14 14.81 5.59
CA PRO A 113 13.78 15.75 4.67
C PRO A 113 15.19 15.33 4.22
N ALA A 114 15.81 14.34 4.88
CA ALA A 114 17.08 13.76 4.43
C ALA A 114 16.93 12.89 3.17
N PHE A 115 15.71 12.49 2.82
CA PHE A 115 15.41 11.67 1.66
C PHE A 115 14.88 12.55 0.51
N ARG A 116 15.01 12.05 -0.73
CA ARG A 116 14.34 12.67 -1.89
C ARG A 116 12.83 12.72 -1.63
N ASP A 117 12.22 13.86 -1.87
CA ASP A 117 10.76 14.08 -1.77
C ASP A 117 9.94 13.24 -2.77
N VAL A 118 10.61 12.69 -3.79
CA VAL A 118 10.07 11.77 -4.80
C VAL A 118 10.48 10.30 -4.62
N LEU A 119 11.21 9.96 -3.54
CA LEU A 119 11.81 8.64 -3.30
C LEU A 119 10.85 7.47 -3.58
N TYR A 120 9.68 7.48 -2.94
CA TYR A 120 8.74 6.35 -3.05
C TYR A 120 8.09 6.25 -4.42
N VAL A 121 7.97 7.37 -5.15
CA VAL A 121 7.45 7.32 -6.52
C VAL A 121 8.48 6.66 -7.41
N GLU A 122 9.73 7.11 -7.38
CA GLU A 122 10.83 6.57 -8.21
C GLU A 122 11.08 5.07 -7.97
N GLU A 123 11.04 4.63 -6.71
CA GLU A 123 11.38 3.26 -6.32
C GLU A 123 10.27 2.23 -6.54
N LEU A 124 9.05 2.67 -6.87
CA LEU A 124 7.86 1.80 -6.99
C LEU A 124 7.19 1.83 -8.38
N ILE A 125 7.93 2.25 -9.40
CA ILE A 125 7.45 2.22 -10.79
C ILE A 125 7.52 0.79 -11.32
N GLY A 126 6.37 0.26 -11.72
CA GLY A 126 6.27 -1.03 -12.41
C GLY A 126 4.93 -1.23 -13.11
N PRO A 127 4.85 -2.21 -14.03
CA PRO A 127 3.66 -2.49 -14.82
C PRO A 127 2.41 -2.79 -13.97
N GLU A 128 1.25 -2.38 -14.47
CA GLU A 128 -0.06 -2.69 -13.86
C GLU A 128 -0.21 -2.22 -12.40
N THR A 129 0.47 -1.12 -12.03
CA THR A 129 0.34 -0.50 -10.71
C THR A 129 -0.31 0.88 -10.79
N VAL A 130 -0.78 1.37 -9.65
CA VAL A 130 -1.29 2.74 -9.47
C VAL A 130 -0.48 3.38 -8.34
N ASN A 131 -0.23 4.68 -8.42
CA ASN A 131 0.31 5.45 -7.30
C ASN A 131 -0.64 6.62 -7.02
N THR A 132 -1.17 6.70 -5.80
CA THR A 132 -2.03 7.81 -5.38
C THR A 132 -1.20 8.82 -4.64
N MET A 133 -0.84 9.89 -5.34
CA MET A 133 0.06 10.93 -4.82
C MET A 133 -0.74 12.13 -4.33
N PRO A 134 -0.33 12.75 -3.21
CA PRO A 134 -0.70 14.12 -2.91
C PRO A 134 -0.21 15.06 -4.02
N LEU A 135 -0.88 16.21 -4.17
CA LEU A 135 -0.60 17.15 -5.26
C LEU A 135 0.84 17.67 -5.22
N GLU A 136 1.40 17.83 -4.02
CA GLU A 136 2.78 18.28 -3.82
C GLU A 136 3.78 17.25 -4.35
N THR A 137 3.59 15.96 -4.01
CA THR A 137 4.44 14.86 -4.51
C THR A 137 4.33 14.70 -6.02
N LEU A 138 3.12 14.87 -6.58
CA LEU A 138 2.93 14.84 -8.04
C LEU A 138 3.69 15.97 -8.74
N ARG A 139 3.66 17.19 -8.19
CA ARG A 139 4.39 18.35 -8.74
C ARG A 139 5.90 18.17 -8.62
N ALA A 140 6.39 17.71 -7.47
CA ALA A 140 7.81 17.42 -7.27
C ALA A 140 8.31 16.36 -8.27
N PHE A 141 7.56 15.27 -8.45
CA PHE A 141 7.89 14.25 -9.44
C PHE A 141 7.89 14.79 -10.87
N GLY A 142 6.92 15.65 -11.22
CA GLY A 142 6.89 16.30 -12.53
C GLY A 142 8.05 17.27 -12.80
N ASP A 143 8.63 17.86 -11.75
CA ASP A 143 9.76 18.78 -11.83
C ASP A 143 11.10 18.04 -11.98
N HIS A 144 11.36 17.03 -11.13
CA HIS A 144 12.69 16.42 -11.03
C HIS A 144 12.68 14.90 -10.76
N GLY A 145 11.55 14.22 -10.98
CA GLY A 145 11.43 12.77 -10.83
C GLY A 145 12.06 11.99 -11.99
N GLU A 146 12.55 10.79 -11.69
CA GLU A 146 13.08 9.86 -12.69
C GLU A 146 12.12 8.70 -13.00
N THR A 147 11.87 8.45 -14.29
CA THR A 147 11.04 7.33 -14.75
C THR A 147 11.88 6.12 -15.12
N LYS A 148 11.94 5.14 -14.20
CA LYS A 148 12.64 3.87 -14.42
C LYS A 148 11.81 2.73 -13.83
N GLU A 149 11.72 1.59 -14.52
CA GLU A 149 11.14 0.40 -13.89
C GLU A 149 12.05 -0.05 -12.73
N THR A 150 11.53 -0.05 -11.51
CA THR A 150 12.28 -0.26 -10.26
C THR A 150 11.68 -1.34 -9.38
N LEU A 151 10.39 -1.60 -9.55
CA LEU A 151 9.59 -2.43 -8.66
C LEU A 151 10.00 -3.91 -8.62
N THR A 152 10.50 -4.46 -9.74
CA THR A 152 11.01 -5.84 -9.84
C THR A 152 12.52 -5.95 -9.53
N LYS A 153 13.21 -4.81 -9.39
CA LYS A 153 14.66 -4.80 -9.15
C LYS A 153 14.98 -5.05 -7.69
N GLY A 154 15.89 -5.99 -7.44
CA GLY A 154 16.46 -6.21 -6.11
C GLY A 154 15.56 -6.96 -5.13
N LEU A 155 14.61 -7.78 -5.61
CA LEU A 155 13.71 -8.56 -4.73
C LEU A 155 14.46 -9.41 -3.69
N ASN A 156 15.61 -9.99 -4.04
CA ASN A 156 16.42 -10.74 -3.07
C ASN A 156 17.00 -9.83 -1.98
N LYS A 157 17.37 -8.59 -2.32
CA LYS A 157 17.81 -7.60 -1.32
C LYS A 157 16.64 -7.17 -0.43
N ALA A 158 15.44 -7.03 -0.99
CA ALA A 158 14.24 -6.71 -0.22
C ALA A 158 13.91 -7.81 0.81
N ARG A 159 14.01 -9.09 0.43
CA ARG A 159 13.86 -10.21 1.38
C ARG A 159 14.91 -10.19 2.48
N LYS A 160 16.18 -10.03 2.09
CA LYS A 160 17.30 -9.97 3.03
C LYS A 160 17.19 -8.78 3.99
N LEU A 161 16.64 -7.65 3.54
CA LEU A 161 16.44 -6.49 4.41
C LEU A 161 15.55 -6.82 5.60
N LEU A 162 14.49 -7.63 5.42
CA LEU A 162 13.64 -8.04 6.54
C LEU A 162 14.44 -8.84 7.59
N GLU A 163 15.34 -9.71 7.14
CA GLU A 163 16.26 -10.45 8.03
C GLU A 163 17.27 -9.50 8.72
N GLU A 164 17.76 -8.48 8.01
CA GLU A 164 18.68 -7.47 8.55
C GLU A 164 18.01 -6.57 9.60
N LEU A 165 16.72 -6.27 9.43
CA LEU A 165 15.92 -5.50 10.40
C LEU A 165 15.65 -6.31 11.67
N ASP A 166 15.27 -7.58 11.53
CA ASP A 166 15.09 -8.50 12.65
C ASP A 166 16.39 -8.65 13.45
N ALA A 167 17.53 -8.86 12.76
CA ALA A 167 18.84 -8.92 13.40
C ALA A 167 19.27 -7.60 14.07
N ALA A 168 18.71 -6.46 13.63
CA ALA A 168 18.92 -5.15 14.26
C ALA A 168 17.97 -4.89 15.43
N GLY A 169 17.01 -5.78 15.71
CA GLY A 169 16.05 -5.68 16.81
C GLY A 169 14.73 -5.00 16.44
N VAL A 170 14.44 -4.81 15.13
CA VAL A 170 13.15 -4.29 14.66
C VAL A 170 12.31 -5.42 14.09
N ASP A 171 11.30 -5.83 14.85
CA ASP A 171 10.33 -6.83 14.43
C ASP A 171 9.37 -6.22 13.38
N TYR A 172 9.38 -6.81 12.18
CA TYR A 172 8.49 -6.39 11.09
C TYR A 172 7.01 -6.57 11.45
N ASP A 173 6.65 -7.66 12.13
CA ASP A 173 5.26 -7.96 12.46
C ASP A 173 4.72 -6.96 13.48
N ASP A 174 5.49 -6.62 14.51
CA ASP A 174 5.12 -5.57 15.48
C ASP A 174 4.96 -4.18 14.82
N VAL A 175 5.84 -3.83 13.88
CA VAL A 175 5.74 -2.57 13.11
C VAL A 175 4.42 -2.51 12.34
N VAL A 176 4.09 -3.57 11.58
CA VAL A 176 2.89 -3.54 10.74
C VAL A 176 1.59 -3.72 11.54
N GLU A 177 1.62 -4.41 12.68
CA GLU A 177 0.49 -4.48 13.61
C GLU A 177 0.20 -3.12 14.25
N THR A 178 1.25 -2.42 14.70
CA THR A 178 1.15 -1.05 15.21
C THR A 178 0.51 -0.14 14.17
N LEU A 179 0.99 -0.20 12.92
CA LEU A 179 0.46 0.58 11.81
C LEU A 179 -0.99 0.25 11.46
N GLU A 180 -1.39 -1.01 11.53
CA GLU A 180 -2.78 -1.41 11.28
C GLU A 180 -3.70 -0.85 12.38
N ALA A 181 -3.33 -1.01 13.65
CA ALA A 181 -4.10 -0.50 14.79
C ALA A 181 -4.22 1.04 14.76
N GLU A 182 -3.11 1.75 14.61
CA GLU A 182 -3.13 3.21 14.50
C GLU A 182 -3.84 3.69 13.23
N GLY A 183 -3.70 2.94 12.14
CA GLY A 183 -4.34 3.26 10.86
C GLY A 183 -5.87 3.27 10.98
N VAL A 184 -6.43 2.28 11.67
CA VAL A 184 -7.86 2.20 11.97
C VAL A 184 -8.28 3.34 12.91
N GLN A 185 -7.53 3.57 13.99
CA GLN A 185 -7.87 4.62 14.95
C GLN A 185 -7.89 6.01 14.30
N LYS A 186 -6.83 6.37 13.55
CA LYS A 186 -6.74 7.67 12.85
C LYS A 186 -7.90 7.88 11.87
N PHE A 187 -8.38 6.81 11.23
CA PHE A 187 -9.54 6.87 10.33
C PHE A 187 -10.85 7.08 11.10
N ALA A 188 -11.02 6.42 12.25
CA ALA A 188 -12.17 6.62 13.11
C ALA A 188 -12.21 8.06 13.65
N ASP A 189 -11.08 8.56 14.16
CA ASP A 189 -10.97 9.92 14.71
C ASP A 189 -11.29 10.98 13.63
N SER A 190 -10.71 10.86 12.44
CA SER A 190 -11.00 11.77 11.32
C SER A 190 -12.47 11.75 10.90
N PHE A 191 -13.16 10.61 11.07
CA PHE A 191 -14.58 10.51 10.78
C PHE A 191 -15.43 11.16 11.88
N GLU A 192 -15.05 11.05 13.15
CA GLU A 192 -15.71 11.75 14.26
C GLU A 192 -15.55 13.27 14.13
N GLU A 193 -14.35 13.76 13.80
CA GLU A 193 -14.10 15.18 13.53
C GLU A 193 -14.99 15.72 12.40
N LEU A 194 -15.17 14.94 11.31
CA LEU A 194 -16.07 15.29 10.22
C LEU A 194 -17.52 15.42 10.72
N LEU A 195 -17.99 14.47 11.52
CA LEU A 195 -19.35 14.49 12.07
C LEU A 195 -19.56 15.68 13.01
N ASP A 196 -18.56 16.02 13.82
CA ASP A 196 -18.61 17.19 14.69
C ASP A 196 -18.65 18.50 13.90
N GLY A 197 -17.87 18.61 12.83
CA GLY A 197 -17.95 19.74 11.90
C GLY A 197 -19.36 19.90 11.30
N ILE A 198 -20.00 18.80 10.89
CA ILE A 198 -21.37 18.82 10.37
C ILE A 198 -22.37 19.24 11.47
N ARG A 199 -22.23 18.71 12.69
CA ARG A 199 -23.10 19.06 13.83
C ARG A 199 -22.99 20.53 14.17
N ALA A 200 -21.76 21.06 14.26
CA ALA A 200 -21.50 22.46 14.51
C ALA A 200 -22.16 23.34 13.43
N LYS A 201 -21.96 23.00 12.15
CA LYS A 201 -22.54 23.79 11.06
C LYS A 201 -24.06 23.77 11.04
N ARG A 202 -24.67 22.62 11.34
CA ARG A 202 -26.12 22.49 11.47
C ARG A 202 -26.66 23.37 12.60
N SER A 203 -25.99 23.39 13.75
CA SER A 203 -26.39 24.21 14.90
C SER A 203 -26.31 25.71 14.59
N GLU A 204 -25.25 26.16 13.90
CA GLU A 204 -25.15 27.56 13.44
C GLU A 204 -26.31 27.96 12.53
N LEU A 205 -26.66 27.11 11.56
CA LEU A 205 -27.72 27.38 10.60
C LEU A 205 -29.12 27.31 11.20
N ALA A 206 -29.35 26.48 12.22
CA ALA A 206 -30.64 26.36 12.90
C ALA A 206 -30.91 27.51 13.89
N ALA A 207 -29.86 28.22 14.31
CA ALA A 207 -29.94 29.38 15.20
C ALA A 207 -30.09 30.72 14.45
N ALA A 208 -29.95 30.72 13.13
CA ALA A 208 -30.11 31.88 12.23
C ALA A 208 -31.53 31.96 11.66
#